data_AF-A0A3D5AI92-F1
#
_entry.id   AF-A0A3D5AI92-F1
#
_cell.length_a   1.000
_cell.length_b   1.000
_cell.length_c   1.000
_cell.angle_alpha   90.00
_cell.angle_beta   90.00
_cell.angle_gamma   90.00
#
_symmetry.space_group_name_H-M   'P 1'
#
loop_
_entity.id
_entity.type
_entity.pdbx_description
1 polymer ?
#
loop_
_entity_poly.entity_id
_entity_poly.type
_entity_poly.pdbx_seq_one_letter_code
_entity_poly.pdbx_strand_id
1 'polypeptide(L)'
;MPVVTISNGTPIGSSTILGYPRVGARRELKRALESYWDGAISAASLQSTGRLLREQTWLRLAELGLSQLPSNTFSLYDQVLDTALLLDAVPDRHRLAEELGSYFAMARGTADVAPLPMTKWFDTNYHYIVPEIGATTPFRLNSAKPIGEFREARELGLITRPVLVGPVTFLLLSQPPAGSPAGFTPLDRLDAVLEVYAQLLAELADEGVPWVQLDEPALVVDRSPAELAALSDAYRHLGGLTHRPSLFVASYFGELGEALPILAGTPEIGR
;
A
#
# COMPACT_ATOMS: atom_id res chain seq x y z
N MET A 1 -17.64 2.82 -7.61
CA MET A 1 -16.27 3.11 -7.14
C MET A 1 -15.59 3.91 -8.23
N PRO A 2 -15.26 5.18 -7.98
CA PRO A 2 -14.57 5.99 -8.96
C PRO A 2 -13.14 5.47 -9.15
N VAL A 3 -12.75 5.36 -10.41
CA VAL A 3 -11.42 4.92 -10.84
C VAL A 3 -10.93 5.87 -11.91
N VAL A 4 -9.66 6.25 -11.86
CA VAL A 4 -8.99 7.02 -12.90
C VAL A 4 -7.80 6.20 -13.41
N THR A 5 -7.68 6.04 -14.72
CA THR A 5 -6.54 5.35 -15.36
C THR A 5 -5.59 6.37 -15.96
N ILE A 6 -4.29 6.23 -15.68
CA ILE A 6 -3.22 7.06 -16.24
C ILE A 6 -2.30 6.12 -17.03
N SER A 7 -2.62 5.96 -18.32
CA SER A 7 -1.96 4.97 -19.18
C SER A 7 -0.61 5.47 -19.71
N ASN A 8 0.26 4.51 -20.04
CA ASN A 8 1.45 4.71 -20.86
C ASN A 8 1.30 4.10 -22.28
N GLY A 9 0.07 3.80 -22.69
CA GLY A 9 -0.28 3.08 -23.92
C GLY A 9 -0.67 1.62 -23.70
N THR A 10 -0.50 1.08 -22.49
CA THR A 10 -0.92 -0.28 -22.14
C THR A 10 -2.43 -0.35 -21.92
N PRO A 11 -3.17 -1.26 -22.60
CA PRO A 11 -4.60 -1.45 -22.34
C PRO A 11 -4.88 -1.99 -20.93
N ILE A 12 -6.00 -1.59 -20.35
CA ILE A 12 -6.52 -2.19 -19.12
C ILE A 12 -7.36 -3.42 -19.45
N GLY A 13 -7.29 -4.46 -18.62
CA GLY A 13 -8.14 -5.65 -18.76
C GLY A 13 -9.62 -5.33 -18.52
N SER A 14 -10.51 -6.21 -19.00
CA SER A 14 -11.96 -6.02 -18.95
C SER A 14 -12.61 -6.32 -17.60
N SER A 15 -11.91 -7.05 -16.71
CA SER A 15 -12.39 -7.48 -15.40
C SER A 15 -11.28 -7.50 -14.36
N THR A 16 -11.57 -6.95 -13.19
CA THR A 16 -10.66 -6.88 -12.04
C THR A 16 -11.43 -6.77 -10.73
N ILE A 17 -10.74 -6.96 -9.63
CA ILE A 17 -11.17 -6.56 -8.28
C ILE A 17 -10.10 -5.65 -7.66
N LEU A 18 -10.48 -4.85 -6.66
CA LEU A 18 -9.55 -3.93 -5.99
C LEU A 18 -8.72 -4.58 -4.89
N GLY A 19 -9.24 -5.66 -4.29
CA GLY A 19 -8.61 -6.34 -3.16
C GLY A 19 -9.29 -7.68 -2.86
N TYR A 20 -8.68 -8.49 -2.00
CA TYR A 20 -9.23 -9.79 -1.60
C TYR A 20 -8.98 -10.08 -0.11
N PRO A 21 -9.91 -10.73 0.62
CA PRO A 21 -9.69 -11.12 2.01
C PRO A 21 -8.49 -12.05 2.19
N ARG A 22 -7.56 -11.70 3.09
CA ARG A 22 -6.30 -12.45 3.29
C ARG A 22 -6.34 -13.53 4.37
N VAL A 23 -7.43 -13.61 5.15
CA VAL A 23 -7.47 -14.44 6.37
C VAL A 23 -7.50 -15.95 6.07
N GLY A 24 -7.88 -16.34 4.85
CA GLY A 24 -8.11 -17.72 4.44
C GLY A 24 -9.51 -18.23 4.80
N ALA A 25 -10.02 -19.18 4.00
CA ALA A 25 -11.39 -19.69 4.12
C ALA A 25 -11.71 -20.29 5.49
N ARG A 26 -10.70 -20.78 6.22
CA ARG A 26 -10.83 -21.31 7.58
C ARG A 26 -9.98 -20.54 8.57
N ARG A 27 -9.66 -19.27 8.29
CA ARG A 27 -8.81 -18.42 9.14
C ARG A 27 -7.42 -18.99 9.37
N GLU A 28 -6.81 -19.53 8.32
CA GLU A 28 -5.45 -20.08 8.32
C GLU A 28 -4.44 -19.03 8.78
N LEU A 29 -4.53 -17.79 8.28
CA LEU A 29 -3.61 -16.72 8.64
C LEU A 29 -3.70 -16.37 10.12
N LYS A 30 -4.92 -16.27 10.67
CA LYS A 30 -5.14 -16.01 12.09
C LYS A 30 -4.42 -17.05 12.95
N ARG A 31 -4.61 -18.34 12.64
CA ARG A 31 -3.99 -19.44 13.40
C ARG A 31 -2.47 -19.43 13.29
N ALA A 32 -1.93 -19.12 12.11
CA ALA A 32 -0.48 -19.01 11.94
C ALA A 32 0.13 -17.82 12.70
N LEU A 33 -0.54 -16.67 12.70
CA LEU A 33 -0.10 -15.50 13.48
C LEU A 33 -0.10 -15.79 14.99
N GLU A 34 -1.16 -16.38 15.52
CA GLU A 34 -1.24 -16.77 16.93
C GLU A 34 -0.12 -17.75 17.30
N SER A 35 0.04 -18.83 16.53
CA SER A 35 1.13 -19.79 16.73
C SER A 35 2.51 -19.16 16.64
N TYR A 36 2.71 -18.17 15.76
CA TYR A 36 3.99 -17.47 15.65
C TYR A 36 4.26 -16.60 16.88
N TRP A 37 3.27 -15.84 17.35
CA TRP A 37 3.40 -15.01 18.53
C TRP A 37 3.58 -15.82 19.83
N ASP A 38 3.03 -17.03 19.87
CA ASP A 38 3.24 -17.99 20.96
C ASP A 38 4.59 -18.73 20.86
N GLY A 39 5.38 -18.47 19.81
CA GLY A 39 6.68 -19.10 19.58
C GLY A 39 6.61 -20.54 19.09
N ALA A 40 5.43 -21.05 18.73
CA ALA A 40 5.21 -22.42 18.29
C ALA A 40 5.64 -22.66 16.83
N ILE A 41 5.70 -21.62 16.01
CA ILE A 41 6.22 -21.71 14.63
C ILE A 41 7.27 -20.62 14.35
N SER A 42 8.14 -20.91 13.39
CA SER A 42 9.16 -19.95 12.94
C SER A 42 8.57 -18.85 12.04
N ALA A 43 9.32 -17.76 11.87
CA ALA A 43 9.00 -16.72 10.89
C ALA A 43 8.88 -17.30 9.46
N ALA A 44 9.76 -18.24 9.09
CA ALA A 44 9.70 -18.91 7.79
C ALA A 44 8.40 -19.73 7.61
N SER A 45 7.91 -20.38 8.67
CA SER A 45 6.63 -21.10 8.65
C SER A 45 5.43 -20.17 8.50
N LEU A 46 5.46 -19.00 9.15
CA LEU A 46 4.44 -17.96 8.97
C LEU A 46 4.44 -17.44 7.53
N GLN A 47 5.62 -17.10 7.00
CA GLN A 47 5.76 -16.63 5.61
C GLN A 47 5.31 -17.67 4.59
N SER A 48 5.62 -18.95 4.82
CA SER A 48 5.13 -20.06 3.99
C SER A 48 3.61 -20.15 3.99
N THR A 49 2.96 -19.94 5.14
CA THR A 49 1.49 -19.86 5.21
C THR A 49 0.96 -18.70 4.38
N GLY A 50 1.60 -17.52 4.46
CA GLY A 50 1.23 -16.36 3.66
C GLY A 50 1.33 -16.61 2.15
N ARG A 51 2.45 -17.22 1.71
CA ARG A 51 2.65 -17.59 0.30
C ARG A 51 1.56 -18.52 -0.22
N LEU A 52 1.23 -19.58 0.54
CA LEU A 52 0.17 -20.52 0.16
C LEU A 52 -1.20 -19.83 0.02
N LEU A 53 -1.52 -18.89 0.90
CA LEU A 53 -2.77 -18.13 0.83
C LEU A 53 -2.83 -17.20 -0.40
N ARG A 54 -1.71 -16.56 -0.74
CA ARG A 54 -1.60 -15.75 -1.96
C ARG A 54 -1.76 -16.59 -3.22
N GLU A 55 -1.03 -17.70 -3.32
CA GLU A 55 -1.13 -18.65 -4.44
C GLU A 55 -2.58 -19.13 -4.64
N GLN A 56 -3.23 -19.60 -3.58
CA GLN A 56 -4.63 -20.04 -3.64
C GLN A 56 -5.57 -18.92 -4.10
N THR A 57 -5.32 -17.69 -3.65
CA THR A 57 -6.12 -16.52 -4.05
C THR A 57 -5.94 -16.24 -5.53
N TRP A 58 -4.72 -16.13 -6.03
CA TRP A 58 -4.46 -15.82 -7.44
C TRP A 58 -4.98 -16.89 -8.38
N LEU A 59 -4.75 -18.18 -8.08
CA LEU A 59 -5.28 -19.29 -8.87
C LEU A 59 -6.81 -19.27 -8.91
N ARG A 60 -7.45 -19.00 -7.77
CA ARG A 60 -8.91 -18.90 -7.70
C ARG A 60 -9.45 -17.74 -8.54
N LEU A 61 -8.83 -16.57 -8.44
CA LEU A 61 -9.24 -15.39 -9.20
C LEU A 61 -9.03 -15.57 -10.71
N ALA A 62 -7.95 -16.25 -11.10
CA ALA A 62 -7.69 -16.64 -12.49
C ALA A 62 -8.72 -17.64 -13.01
N GLU A 63 -9.05 -18.67 -12.22
CA GLU A 63 -10.10 -19.66 -12.55
C GLU A 63 -11.47 -19.00 -12.76
N LEU A 64 -11.77 -17.94 -12.01
CA LEU A 64 -12.98 -17.13 -12.17
C LEU A 64 -12.97 -16.22 -13.42
N GLY A 65 -11.88 -16.20 -14.19
CA GLY A 65 -11.77 -15.46 -15.45
C GLY A 65 -11.46 -13.97 -15.28
N LEU A 66 -10.88 -13.55 -14.15
CA LEU A 66 -10.42 -12.17 -14.01
C LEU A 66 -9.22 -11.89 -14.91
N SER A 67 -9.32 -10.83 -15.71
CA SER A 67 -8.27 -10.40 -16.64
C SER A 67 -7.14 -9.60 -15.97
N GLN A 68 -7.41 -8.99 -14.81
CA GLN A 68 -6.41 -8.38 -13.95
C GLN A 68 -6.56 -8.91 -12.53
N LEU A 69 -5.48 -9.50 -12.03
CA LEU A 69 -5.41 -10.08 -10.71
C LEU A 69 -4.68 -9.11 -9.78
N PRO A 70 -5.24 -8.71 -8.63
CA PRO A 70 -4.49 -7.88 -7.71
C PRO A 70 -3.40 -8.69 -6.98
N SER A 71 -2.26 -8.07 -6.74
CA SER A 71 -1.22 -8.55 -5.80
C SER A 71 -0.92 -7.47 -4.77
N ASN A 72 -0.12 -7.78 -3.76
CA ASN A 72 0.16 -6.91 -2.62
C ASN A 72 -1.06 -6.58 -1.74
N THR A 73 -2.22 -7.21 -1.98
CA THR A 73 -3.42 -7.11 -1.14
C THR A 73 -3.33 -7.97 0.12
N PHE A 74 -2.43 -8.96 0.11
CA PHE A 74 -2.13 -9.76 1.29
C PHE A 74 -1.38 -8.90 2.31
N SER A 75 -1.67 -9.11 3.58
CA SER A 75 -0.95 -8.48 4.68
C SER A 75 -0.92 -9.42 5.87
N LEU A 76 0.19 -9.44 6.61
CA LEU A 76 0.29 -10.18 7.87
C LEU A 76 -0.48 -9.49 9.00
N TYR A 77 -0.76 -8.19 8.87
CA TYR A 77 -1.53 -7.45 9.86
C TYR A 77 -2.39 -6.39 9.18
N ASP A 78 -1.77 -5.36 8.61
CA ASP A 78 -2.42 -4.20 8.04
C ASP A 78 -1.69 -3.62 6.82
N GLN A 79 -2.44 -3.24 5.78
CA GLN A 79 -1.88 -2.71 4.53
C GLN A 79 -1.29 -1.30 4.66
N VAL A 80 -1.76 -0.48 5.61
CA VAL A 80 -1.16 0.83 5.86
C VAL A 80 0.18 0.65 6.57
N LEU A 81 0.24 -0.29 7.52
CA LEU A 81 1.51 -0.70 8.14
C LEU A 81 2.50 -1.30 7.13
N ASP A 82 2.02 -2.10 6.17
CA ASP A 82 2.87 -2.61 5.08
C ASP A 82 3.46 -1.45 4.26
N THR A 83 2.68 -0.38 4.04
CA THR A 83 3.15 0.82 3.35
C THR A 83 4.18 1.59 4.20
N ALA A 84 4.03 1.64 5.52
CA ALA A 84 5.04 2.22 6.40
C ALA A 84 6.38 1.46 6.31
N LEU A 85 6.35 0.13 6.25
CA LEU A 85 7.57 -0.67 6.02
C LEU A 85 8.17 -0.47 4.62
N LEU A 86 7.33 -0.44 3.58
CA LEU A 86 7.75 -0.17 2.20
C LEU A 86 8.54 1.14 2.08
N LEU A 87 8.19 2.13 2.90
CA LEU A 87 8.83 3.44 2.93
C LEU A 87 9.95 3.56 3.98
N ASP A 88 10.29 2.49 4.71
CA ASP A 88 11.19 2.50 5.89
C ASP A 88 10.79 3.54 6.96
N ALA A 89 9.50 3.86 7.04
CA ALA A 89 8.91 4.80 7.98
C ALA A 89 8.67 4.15 9.37
N VAL A 90 9.70 3.47 9.88
CA VAL A 90 9.67 2.76 11.17
C VAL A 90 10.21 3.68 12.26
N PRO A 91 9.42 4.02 13.30
CA PRO A 91 9.93 4.79 14.43
C PRO A 91 11.08 4.06 15.12
N ASP A 92 12.11 4.80 15.56
CA ASP A 92 13.32 4.21 16.13
C ASP A 92 13.03 3.28 17.32
N ARG A 93 12.03 3.61 18.14
CA ARG A 93 11.61 2.80 19.30
C ARG A 93 11.04 1.43 18.93
N HIS A 94 10.59 1.25 17.69
CA HIS A 94 10.06 -0.01 17.18
C HIS A 94 11.06 -0.76 16.30
N ARG A 95 12.22 -0.17 16.00
CA ARG A 95 13.22 -0.77 15.12
C ARG A 95 13.98 -1.88 15.86
N LEU A 96 13.77 -3.11 15.42
CA LEU A 96 14.43 -4.32 15.92
C LEU A 96 15.40 -4.86 14.85
N ALA A 97 16.23 -5.84 15.24
CA ALA A 97 17.20 -6.46 14.32
C ALA A 97 16.53 -7.13 13.11
N GLU A 98 15.40 -7.79 13.35
CA GLU A 98 14.60 -8.44 12.31
C GLU A 98 13.45 -7.54 11.86
N GLU A 99 13.26 -7.41 10.55
CA GLU A 99 12.19 -6.57 9.96
C GLU A 99 10.80 -7.03 10.43
N LEU A 100 10.53 -8.34 10.40
CA LEU A 100 9.26 -8.90 10.88
C LEU A 100 9.03 -8.62 12.37
N GLY A 101 10.12 -8.55 13.15
CA GLY A 101 10.07 -8.10 14.54
C GLY A 101 9.62 -6.65 14.64
N SER A 102 10.22 -5.75 13.85
CA SER A 102 9.84 -4.33 13.79
C SER A 102 8.39 -4.14 13.35
N TYR A 103 7.94 -4.92 12.38
CA TYR A 103 6.54 -4.95 11.90
C TYR A 103 5.56 -5.24 13.05
N PHE A 104 5.78 -6.33 13.78
CA PHE A 104 4.89 -6.68 14.89
C PHE A 104 5.08 -5.79 16.12
N ALA A 105 6.27 -5.21 16.33
CA ALA A 105 6.48 -4.21 17.38
C ALA A 105 5.61 -2.97 17.13
N MET A 106 5.51 -2.50 15.89
CA MET A 106 4.59 -1.41 15.53
C MET A 106 3.12 -1.83 15.69
N ALA A 107 2.75 -3.02 15.23
CA ALA A 107 1.37 -3.48 15.21
C ALA A 107 0.76 -3.78 16.60
N ARG A 108 1.57 -4.36 17.50
CA ARG A 108 1.09 -4.93 18.78
C ARG A 108 2.02 -4.68 19.96
N GLY A 109 3.10 -3.93 19.77
CA GLY A 109 4.05 -3.58 20.83
C GLY A 109 4.99 -4.71 21.20
N THR A 110 5.87 -4.41 22.15
CA THR A 110 6.75 -5.35 22.85
C THR A 110 6.48 -5.28 24.35
N ALA A 111 7.33 -5.92 25.17
CA ALA A 111 7.26 -5.75 26.62
C ALA A 111 7.53 -4.31 27.08
N ASP A 112 8.38 -3.58 26.34
CA ASP A 112 8.91 -2.27 26.75
C ASP A 112 8.36 -1.11 25.92
N VAL A 113 7.77 -1.40 24.75
CA VAL A 113 7.35 -0.38 23.78
C VAL A 113 5.89 -0.60 23.38
N ALA A 114 5.07 0.42 23.57
CA ALA A 114 3.66 0.40 23.16
C ALA A 114 3.52 0.32 21.62
N PRO A 115 2.46 -0.33 21.10
CA PRO A 115 2.17 -0.30 19.67
C PRO A 115 1.88 1.12 19.17
N LEU A 116 1.93 1.28 17.85
CA LEU A 116 1.32 2.44 17.21
C LEU A 116 -0.20 2.44 17.40
N PRO A 117 -0.87 3.61 17.38
CA PRO A 117 -2.31 3.65 17.51
C PRO A 117 -3.01 2.92 16.37
N MET A 118 -4.16 2.33 16.69
CA MET A 118 -5.07 1.79 15.69
C MET A 118 -6.35 2.64 15.64
N THR A 119 -6.90 2.85 14.45
CA THR A 119 -8.17 3.55 14.28
C THR A 119 -8.96 2.94 13.13
N LYS A 120 -10.24 3.31 13.02
CA LYS A 120 -11.12 2.78 11.97
C LYS A 120 -10.62 3.19 10.58
N TRP A 121 -10.65 2.23 9.66
CA TRP A 121 -10.49 2.48 8.24
C TRP A 121 -11.80 3.03 7.68
N PHE A 122 -11.87 4.35 7.61
CA PHE A 122 -13.06 5.09 7.18
C PHE A 122 -14.31 4.67 7.99
N ASP A 123 -15.45 4.51 7.33
CA ASP A 123 -16.73 4.12 7.92
C ASP A 123 -16.90 2.59 8.07
N THR A 124 -15.82 1.83 7.91
CA THR A 124 -15.84 0.36 8.01
C THR A 124 -15.61 -0.14 9.45
N ASN A 125 -15.73 -1.45 9.65
CA ASN A 125 -15.33 -2.13 10.88
C ASN A 125 -13.86 -2.61 10.87
N TYR A 126 -13.13 -2.39 9.78
CA TYR A 126 -11.70 -2.66 9.72
C TYR A 126 -10.93 -1.55 10.44
N HIS A 127 -9.81 -1.90 11.06
CA HIS A 127 -8.92 -0.93 11.73
C HIS A 127 -7.54 -1.03 11.10
N TYR A 128 -6.89 0.11 10.89
CA TYR A 128 -5.53 0.19 10.40
C TYR A 128 -4.59 0.74 11.47
N ILE A 129 -3.29 0.53 11.30
CA ILE A 129 -2.25 1.07 12.18
C ILE A 129 -1.83 2.44 11.67
N VAL A 130 -1.99 3.48 12.49
CA VAL A 130 -1.70 4.88 12.14
C VAL A 130 -0.19 5.08 12.11
N PRO A 131 0.43 5.36 10.94
CA PRO A 131 1.86 5.62 10.87
C PRO A 131 2.22 6.94 11.57
N GLU A 132 3.41 7.00 12.15
CA GLU A 132 3.96 8.21 12.75
C GLU A 132 5.03 8.84 11.84
N ILE A 133 4.67 9.95 11.20
CA ILE A 133 5.53 10.63 10.22
C ILE A 133 5.90 12.01 10.76
N GLY A 134 7.16 12.20 11.12
CA GLY A 134 7.72 13.46 11.60
C GLY A 134 8.55 14.18 10.54
N ALA A 135 8.99 15.40 10.87
CA ALA A 135 9.80 16.23 9.97
C ALA A 135 11.12 15.57 9.53
N THR A 136 11.67 14.69 10.38
CA THR A 136 12.95 14.00 10.15
C THR A 136 12.79 12.50 9.91
N THR A 137 11.57 11.97 9.75
CA THR A 137 11.36 10.56 9.42
C THR A 137 12.16 10.19 8.17
N PRO A 138 13.07 9.21 8.22
CA PRO A 138 13.77 8.77 7.04
C PRO A 138 12.79 8.04 6.11
N PHE A 139 12.99 8.20 4.81
CA PHE A 139 12.28 7.42 3.80
C PHE A 139 13.29 6.70 2.93
N ARG A 140 13.14 5.38 2.82
CA ARG A 140 13.95 4.53 1.94
C ARG A 140 13.05 3.45 1.36
N LEU A 141 13.31 3.10 0.11
CA LEU A 141 12.56 2.04 -0.54
C LEU A 141 12.90 0.67 0.08
N ASN A 142 11.86 -0.04 0.52
CA ASN A 142 11.88 -1.46 0.81
C ASN A 142 10.85 -2.19 -0.07
N SER A 143 11.23 -2.46 -1.32
CA SER A 143 10.34 -3.02 -2.35
C SER A 143 10.12 -4.54 -2.24
N ALA A 144 10.72 -5.20 -1.23
CA ALA A 144 10.77 -6.65 -1.13
C ALA A 144 9.39 -7.32 -1.20
N LYS A 145 8.38 -6.75 -0.54
CA LYS A 145 7.01 -7.28 -0.53
C LYS A 145 6.31 -7.17 -1.89
N PRO A 146 6.07 -5.98 -2.47
CA PRO A 146 5.34 -5.89 -3.75
C PRO A 146 6.07 -6.60 -4.89
N ILE A 147 7.41 -6.52 -4.96
CA ILE A 147 8.21 -7.22 -5.97
C ILE A 147 8.17 -8.73 -5.74
N GLY A 148 8.34 -9.18 -4.50
CA GLY A 148 8.29 -10.60 -4.13
C GLY A 148 6.95 -11.23 -4.49
N GLU A 149 5.84 -10.61 -4.12
CA GLU A 149 4.50 -11.10 -4.45
C GLU A 149 4.23 -11.12 -5.96
N PHE A 150 4.70 -10.11 -6.70
CA PHE A 150 4.60 -10.12 -8.16
C PHE A 150 5.39 -11.29 -8.77
N ARG A 151 6.62 -11.52 -8.31
CA ARG A 151 7.46 -12.63 -8.76
C ARG A 151 6.84 -14.00 -8.43
N GLU A 152 6.27 -14.17 -7.24
CA GLU A 152 5.55 -15.39 -6.85
C GLU A 152 4.37 -15.67 -7.80
N ALA A 153 3.56 -14.66 -8.12
CA ALA A 153 2.47 -14.83 -9.08
C ALA A 153 2.99 -15.17 -10.48
N ARG A 154 4.09 -14.55 -10.91
CA ARG A 154 4.73 -14.81 -12.20
C ARG A 154 5.25 -16.24 -12.32
N GLU A 155 5.75 -16.85 -11.24
CA GLU A 155 6.13 -18.27 -11.20
C GLU A 155 4.94 -19.21 -11.50
N LEU A 156 3.71 -18.78 -11.21
CA LEU A 156 2.48 -19.50 -11.54
C LEU A 156 1.98 -19.22 -12.96
N GLY A 157 2.73 -18.44 -13.75
CA GLY A 157 2.30 -17.97 -15.07
C GLY A 157 1.25 -16.86 -15.03
N LEU A 158 1.07 -16.20 -13.88
CA LEU A 158 0.08 -15.15 -13.69
C LEU A 158 0.74 -13.77 -13.68
N ILE A 159 0.14 -12.82 -14.39
CA ILE A 159 0.50 -11.41 -14.30
C ILE A 159 -0.47 -10.73 -13.34
N THR A 160 0.09 -10.05 -12.33
CA THR A 160 -0.69 -9.34 -11.33
C THR A 160 -0.48 -7.83 -11.41
N ARG A 161 -1.43 -7.09 -10.85
CA ARG A 161 -1.39 -5.64 -10.63
C ARG A 161 -1.16 -5.38 -9.15
N PRO A 162 0.06 -4.98 -8.73
CA PRO A 162 0.32 -4.60 -7.34
C PRO A 162 -0.62 -3.48 -6.89
N VAL A 163 -1.19 -3.65 -5.70
CA VAL A 163 -2.05 -2.67 -5.04
C VAL A 163 -1.27 -1.99 -3.92
N LEU A 164 -1.19 -0.67 -3.94
CA LEU A 164 -0.50 0.15 -2.95
C LEU A 164 -1.51 1.14 -2.36
N VAL A 165 -1.39 1.46 -1.08
CA VAL A 165 -2.01 2.68 -0.55
C VAL A 165 -1.36 3.84 -1.28
N GLY A 166 -2.14 4.79 -1.81
CA GLY A 166 -1.60 5.94 -2.53
C GLY A 166 -0.80 6.86 -1.60
N PRO A 167 0.20 7.60 -2.12
CA PRO A 167 1.07 8.43 -1.30
C PRO A 167 0.33 9.54 -0.55
N VAL A 168 -0.75 10.10 -1.14
CA VAL A 168 -1.52 11.18 -0.50
C VAL A 168 -2.35 10.60 0.64
N THR A 169 -3.08 9.52 0.39
CA THR A 169 -3.82 8.79 1.43
C THR A 169 -2.91 8.32 2.56
N PHE A 170 -1.73 7.78 2.26
CA PHE A 170 -0.80 7.33 3.30
C PHE A 170 -0.45 8.47 4.26
N LEU A 171 -0.12 9.66 3.74
CA LEU A 171 0.21 10.82 4.56
C LEU A 171 -1.01 11.41 5.28
N LEU A 172 -2.17 11.48 4.64
CA LEU A 172 -3.41 11.95 5.25
C LEU A 172 -3.91 11.03 6.39
N LEU A 173 -3.58 9.74 6.32
CA LEU A 173 -3.88 8.75 7.36
C LEU A 173 -2.75 8.57 8.36
N SER A 174 -1.66 9.33 8.23
CA SER A 174 -0.59 9.35 9.21
C SER A 174 -0.81 10.44 10.25
N GLN A 175 -0.08 10.35 11.36
CA GLN A 175 -0.06 11.38 12.39
C GLN A 175 1.37 11.88 12.65
N PRO A 176 1.54 13.14 13.06
CA PRO A 176 2.84 13.62 13.51
C PRO A 176 3.21 12.97 14.86
N PRO A 177 4.49 12.60 15.10
CA PRO A 177 4.96 12.19 16.40
C PRO A 177 4.75 13.28 17.46
N ALA A 178 4.62 12.88 18.73
CA ALA A 178 4.57 13.82 19.84
C ALA A 178 5.81 14.75 19.85
N GLY A 179 5.58 16.05 20.04
CA GLY A 179 6.66 17.05 20.01
C GLY A 179 7.05 17.54 18.61
N SER A 180 6.31 17.17 17.57
CA SER A 180 6.50 17.75 16.23
C SER A 180 6.30 19.28 16.23
N PRO A 181 6.98 20.02 15.34
CA PRO A 181 6.84 21.47 15.25
C PRO A 181 5.38 21.92 15.09
N ALA A 182 5.03 23.07 15.66
CA ALA A 182 3.69 23.63 15.52
C ALA A 182 3.36 23.87 14.04
N GLY A 183 2.20 23.40 13.60
CA GLY A 183 1.73 23.51 12.22
C GLY A 183 2.30 22.46 11.26
N PHE A 184 3.22 21.59 11.69
CA PHE A 184 3.70 20.47 10.88
C PHE A 184 2.59 19.43 10.67
N THR A 185 2.46 18.96 9.44
CA THR A 185 1.60 17.84 9.06
C THR A 185 2.41 16.78 8.33
N PRO A 186 2.05 15.49 8.42
CA PRO A 186 2.68 14.44 7.60
C PRO A 186 2.70 14.76 6.11
N LEU A 187 1.69 15.48 5.59
CA LEU A 187 1.61 15.89 4.19
C LEU A 187 2.78 16.79 3.77
N ASP A 188 3.43 17.50 4.70
CA ASP A 188 4.65 18.29 4.43
C ASP A 188 5.83 17.41 3.99
N ARG A 189 5.72 16.07 4.15
CA ARG A 189 6.71 15.09 3.70
C ARG A 189 6.40 14.48 2.34
N LEU A 190 5.42 15.02 1.59
CA LEU A 190 4.97 14.48 0.31
C LEU A 190 6.12 14.25 -0.68
N ASP A 191 7.00 15.22 -0.90
CA ASP A 191 8.10 15.10 -1.87
C ASP A 191 8.99 13.89 -1.58
N ALA A 192 9.36 13.68 -0.32
CA ALA A 192 10.20 12.55 0.09
C ALA A 192 9.49 11.20 -0.09
N VAL A 193 8.17 11.15 0.11
CA VAL A 193 7.37 9.94 -0.17
C VAL A 193 7.30 9.71 -1.68
N LEU A 194 7.06 10.75 -2.48
CA LEU A 194 6.98 10.64 -3.95
C LEU A 194 8.29 10.12 -4.56
N GLU A 195 9.45 10.52 -4.02
CA GLU A 195 10.75 9.99 -4.45
C GLU A 195 10.83 8.46 -4.28
N VAL A 196 10.33 7.93 -3.16
CA VAL A 196 10.30 6.48 -2.91
C VAL A 196 9.28 5.77 -3.80
N TYR A 197 8.10 6.37 -4.03
CA TYR A 197 7.12 5.83 -4.97
C TYR A 197 7.66 5.82 -6.41
N ALA A 198 8.39 6.84 -6.84
CA ALA A 198 9.02 6.88 -8.16
C ALA A 198 10.05 5.74 -8.32
N GLN A 199 10.87 5.49 -7.30
CA GLN A 199 11.81 4.35 -7.29
C GLN A 199 11.07 3.02 -7.38
N LEU A 200 10.01 2.83 -6.58
CA LEU A 200 9.22 1.59 -6.60
C LEU A 200 8.57 1.37 -7.98
N LEU A 201 7.99 2.41 -8.57
CA LEU A 201 7.36 2.31 -9.88
C LEU A 201 8.39 1.97 -10.96
N ALA A 202 9.59 2.53 -10.89
CA ALA A 202 10.69 2.16 -11.79
C ALA A 202 11.06 0.67 -11.64
N GLU A 203 11.25 0.18 -10.40
CA GLU A 203 11.55 -1.24 -10.17
C GLU A 203 10.43 -2.18 -10.65
N LEU A 204 9.17 -1.78 -10.47
CA LEU A 204 8.02 -2.53 -10.97
C LEU A 204 7.97 -2.53 -12.51
N ALA A 205 8.32 -1.42 -13.16
CA ALA A 205 8.46 -1.38 -14.63
C ALA A 205 9.57 -2.33 -15.10
N ASP A 206 10.70 -2.37 -14.41
CA ASP A 206 11.83 -3.27 -14.72
C ASP A 206 11.45 -4.76 -14.56
N GLU A 207 10.55 -5.07 -13.62
CA GLU A 207 9.96 -6.42 -13.47
C GLU A 207 8.92 -6.76 -14.56
N GLY A 208 8.56 -5.80 -15.42
CA GLY A 208 7.56 -5.97 -16.47
C GLY A 208 6.12 -5.88 -15.95
N VAL A 209 5.90 -5.22 -14.82
CA VAL A 209 4.55 -4.98 -14.28
C VAL A 209 3.81 -4.00 -15.20
N PRO A 210 2.66 -4.39 -15.80
CA PRO A 210 1.98 -3.52 -16.77
C PRO A 210 1.15 -2.42 -16.09
N TRP A 211 0.60 -2.72 -14.91
CA TRP A 211 -0.29 -1.85 -14.16
C TRP A 211 0.04 -1.89 -12.67
N VAL A 212 -0.07 -0.74 -12.02
CA VAL A 212 -0.05 -0.59 -10.56
C VAL A 212 -1.33 0.11 -10.13
N GLN A 213 -1.94 -0.35 -9.05
CA GLN A 213 -3.07 0.32 -8.42
C GLN A 213 -2.61 1.17 -7.25
N LEU A 214 -3.02 2.44 -7.23
CA LEU A 214 -2.82 3.38 -6.14
C LEU A 214 -4.18 3.67 -5.51
N ASP A 215 -4.38 3.21 -4.28
CA ASP A 215 -5.61 3.41 -3.52
C ASP A 215 -5.59 4.79 -2.85
N GLU A 216 -6.44 5.69 -3.32
CA GLU A 216 -6.64 7.03 -2.75
C GLU A 216 -8.05 7.23 -2.14
N PRO A 217 -8.46 6.42 -1.14
CA PRO A 217 -9.74 6.58 -0.47
C PRO A 217 -9.82 7.79 0.46
N ALA A 218 -8.71 8.40 0.88
CA ALA A 218 -8.76 9.63 1.70
C ALA A 218 -9.35 10.83 0.96
N LEU A 219 -9.55 10.71 -0.36
CA LEU A 219 -10.09 11.76 -1.22
C LEU A 219 -11.62 11.75 -1.33
N VAL A 220 -12.32 10.78 -0.74
CA VAL A 220 -13.80 10.74 -0.77
C VAL A 220 -14.47 11.57 0.34
N VAL A 221 -13.65 12.19 1.18
CA VAL A 221 -14.07 13.09 2.26
C VAL A 221 -13.61 14.51 1.93
N ASP A 222 -14.31 15.51 2.45
CA ASP A 222 -13.98 16.92 2.20
C ASP A 222 -12.50 17.19 2.46
N ARG A 223 -11.80 17.72 1.44
CA ARG A 223 -10.38 18.07 1.48
C ARG A 223 -10.23 19.58 1.40
N SER A 224 -9.24 20.10 2.12
CA SER A 224 -8.84 21.50 2.04
C SER A 224 -8.17 21.81 0.69
N PRO A 225 -8.14 23.09 0.29
CA PRO A 225 -7.42 23.50 -0.92
C PRO A 225 -5.94 23.10 -0.93
N ALA A 226 -5.28 23.08 0.23
CA ALA A 226 -3.88 22.67 0.35
C ALA A 226 -3.71 21.16 0.10
N GLU A 227 -4.62 20.32 0.62
CA GLU A 227 -4.60 18.87 0.38
C GLU A 227 -4.89 18.54 -1.10
N LEU A 228 -5.81 19.29 -1.74
CA LEU A 228 -6.08 19.14 -3.17
C LEU A 228 -4.91 19.61 -4.05
N ALA A 229 -4.19 20.66 -3.64
CA ALA A 229 -2.97 21.08 -4.32
C ALA A 229 -1.88 20.00 -4.23
N ALA A 230 -1.68 19.44 -3.03
CA ALA A 230 -0.77 18.31 -2.80
C ALA A 230 -1.14 17.08 -3.66
N LEU A 231 -2.43 16.78 -3.80
CA LEU A 231 -2.91 15.75 -4.73
C LEU A 231 -2.52 16.04 -6.19
N SER A 232 -2.72 17.28 -6.64
CA SER A 232 -2.36 17.69 -8.00
C SER A 232 -0.86 17.52 -8.25
N ASP A 233 -0.02 17.93 -7.30
CA ASP A 233 1.42 17.84 -7.43
C ASP A 233 1.90 16.37 -7.40
N ALA A 234 1.34 15.55 -6.51
CA ALA A 234 1.63 14.11 -6.45
C ALA A 234 1.36 13.42 -7.78
N TYR A 235 0.18 13.61 -8.35
CA TYR A 235 -0.18 12.92 -9.59
C TYR A 235 0.44 13.54 -10.83
N ARG A 236 0.72 14.84 -10.86
CA ARG A 236 1.55 15.44 -11.91
C ARG A 236 2.95 14.83 -11.92
N HIS A 237 3.55 14.64 -10.74
CA HIS A 237 4.86 14.02 -10.59
C HIS A 237 4.82 12.55 -11.06
N LEU A 238 3.98 11.71 -10.45
CA LEU A 238 3.92 10.28 -10.77
C LEU A 238 3.45 10.01 -12.20
N GLY A 239 2.46 10.77 -12.68
CA GLY A 239 1.95 10.69 -14.05
C GLY A 239 3.01 11.04 -15.09
N GLY A 240 3.87 12.03 -14.78
CA GLY A 240 4.96 12.48 -15.65
C GLY A 240 6.21 11.61 -15.67
N LEU A 241 6.34 10.61 -14.78
CA LEU A 241 7.48 9.69 -14.78
C LEU A 241 7.52 8.86 -16.06
N THR A 242 8.57 8.98 -16.87
CA THR A 242 8.68 8.27 -18.16
C THR A 242 8.90 6.76 -18.02
N HIS A 243 9.44 6.31 -16.89
CA HIS A 243 9.73 4.90 -16.61
C HIS A 243 8.87 4.39 -15.45
N ARG A 244 7.65 3.96 -15.77
CA ARG A 244 6.68 3.39 -14.81
C ARG A 244 5.65 2.48 -15.51
N PRO A 245 4.96 1.61 -14.75
CA PRO A 245 3.71 0.98 -15.18
C PRO A 245 2.59 2.01 -15.45
N SER A 246 1.53 1.57 -16.12
CA SER A 246 0.27 2.34 -16.12
C SER A 246 -0.31 2.41 -14.71
N LEU A 247 -0.93 3.53 -14.34
CA LEU A 247 -1.47 3.73 -12.99
C LEU A 247 -2.99 3.58 -13.00
N PHE A 248 -3.51 2.79 -12.07
CA PHE A 248 -4.92 2.62 -11.76
C PHE A 248 -5.21 3.30 -10.42
N VAL A 249 -5.73 4.51 -10.43
CA VAL A 249 -6.06 5.23 -9.20
C VAL A 249 -7.46 4.82 -8.77
N ALA A 250 -7.55 4.14 -7.63
CA ALA A 250 -8.81 3.64 -7.11
C ALA A 250 -9.24 4.46 -5.90
N SER A 251 -10.53 4.78 -5.83
CA SER A 251 -11.12 5.34 -4.61
C SER A 251 -12.47 4.68 -4.32
N TYR A 252 -12.90 4.74 -3.06
CA TYR A 252 -14.03 3.95 -2.56
C TYR A 252 -14.59 4.54 -1.27
N PHE A 253 -15.78 4.07 -0.88
CA PHE A 253 -16.59 4.54 0.27
C PHE A 253 -17.25 5.92 0.10
N GLY A 254 -17.00 6.61 -1.01
CA GLY A 254 -17.71 7.85 -1.35
C GLY A 254 -17.42 8.34 -2.76
N GLU A 255 -17.78 9.59 -3.03
CA GLU A 255 -17.52 10.28 -4.29
C GLU A 255 -16.23 11.10 -4.20
N LEU A 256 -15.49 11.21 -5.30
CA LEU A 256 -14.21 11.94 -5.33
C LEU A 256 -14.36 13.47 -5.35
N GLY A 257 -15.55 14.02 -5.61
CA GLY A 257 -15.79 15.47 -5.64
C GLY A 257 -14.74 16.25 -6.44
N GLU A 258 -14.11 17.23 -5.79
CA GLU A 258 -13.05 18.08 -6.39
C GLU A 258 -11.75 17.34 -6.72
N ALA A 259 -11.50 16.17 -6.11
CA ALA A 259 -10.33 15.35 -6.44
C ALA A 259 -10.46 14.67 -7.81
N LEU A 260 -11.67 14.39 -8.29
CA LEU A 260 -11.89 13.74 -9.59
C LEU A 260 -11.31 14.53 -10.77
N PRO A 261 -11.65 15.82 -10.99
CA PRO A 261 -11.07 16.59 -12.10
C PRO A 261 -9.54 16.74 -11.97
N ILE A 262 -8.99 16.78 -10.76
CA ILE A 262 -7.54 16.82 -10.53
C ILE A 262 -6.89 15.52 -11.03
N LEU A 263 -7.42 14.36 -10.61
CA LEU A 263 -6.91 13.06 -11.04
C LEU A 263 -7.09 12.85 -12.54
N ALA A 264 -8.25 13.21 -13.10
CA ALA A 264 -8.53 13.10 -14.53
C ALA A 264 -7.63 14.01 -15.40
N GLY A 265 -7.12 15.11 -14.83
CA GLY A 265 -6.17 16.02 -15.48
C GLY A 265 -4.70 15.59 -15.39
N THR A 266 -4.41 14.41 -14.85
CA THR A 266 -3.05 13.89 -14.70
C THR A 266 -2.40 13.64 -16.07
N PRO A 267 -1.12 14.00 -16.29
CA PRO A 267 -0.43 13.71 -17.54
C PRO A 267 -0.38 12.20 -17.85
N GLU A 268 -0.71 11.85 -19.10
CA GLU A 268 -0.49 10.51 -19.66
C GLU A 268 0.77 10.52 -20.51
N ILE A 269 1.46 9.37 -20.60
CA ILE A 269 2.64 9.21 -21.46
C ILE A 269 2.20 8.47 -22.72
N GLY A 270 2.62 8.97 -23.89
CA GLY A 270 2.26 8.36 -25.18
C GLY A 270 0.94 8.85 -25.78
N ARG A 271 0.46 10.02 -25.36
CA ARG A 271 -0.54 10.82 -26.08
C ARG A 271 -0.01 12.21 -26.40
#